data_AF-R1F038-F1
#
_entry.id   AF-R1F038-F1
#
_cell.length_a   1.000
_cell.length_b   1.000
_cell.length_c   1.000
_cell.angle_alpha   90.00
_cell.angle_beta   90.00
_cell.angle_gamma   90.00
#
_symmetry.space_group_name_H-M   'P 1'
#
loop_
_entity.id
_entity.type
_entity.pdbx_description
1 polymer ?
#
loop_
_entity_poly.entity_id
_entity_poly.type
_entity_poly.pdbx_seq_one_letter_code
_entity_poly.pdbx_strand_id
1 'polypeptide(L)'
;MHLSYLLHLFAGLCLLASSLALADIQTHSRGTQAEVRVEHVRQTVLDILSYTRWPVEPPTMRLCVLGPTEYADNLFHISQQANGRRVTVSRYNVGDPLVPDHCDVLYLGDIGEAERLILFARLRVMPCSALANRRALQ
;
A
#
# COMPACT_ATOMS: atom_id res chain seq x y z
N MET A 1 12.62 29.04 54.03
CA MET A 1 13.67 28.67 53.05
C MET A 1 13.60 27.17 52.70
N HIS A 2 13.64 26.25 53.68
CA HIS A 2 13.57 24.80 53.41
C HIS A 2 12.24 24.29 52.82
N LEU A 3 11.09 24.83 53.25
CA LEU A 3 9.77 24.37 52.80
C LEU A 3 9.48 24.68 51.33
N SER A 4 9.94 25.84 50.84
CA SER A 4 9.80 26.23 49.43
C SER A 4 10.67 25.35 48.51
N TYR A 5 11.89 25.04 48.94
CA TYR A 5 12.80 24.15 48.20
C TYR A 5 12.23 22.73 48.06
N LEU A 6 11.59 22.22 49.12
CA LEU A 6 10.92 20.92 49.12
C LEU A 6 9.72 20.88 48.17
N LEU A 7 8.95 21.97 48.09
CA LEU A 7 7.79 22.07 47.19
C LEU A 7 8.21 22.06 45.71
N HIS A 8 9.28 22.78 45.37
CA HIS A 8 9.82 22.81 44.01
C HIS A 8 10.41 21.47 43.58
N LEU A 9 11.10 20.77 44.48
CA LEU A 9 11.62 19.42 44.24
C LEU A 9 10.50 18.43 43.95
N PHE A 10 9.42 18.49 44.72
CA PHE A 10 8.26 17.62 44.53
C PHE A 10 7.55 17.90 43.20
N ALA A 11 7.35 19.18 42.86
CA ALA A 11 6.74 19.57 41.58
C ALA A 11 7.58 19.12 40.36
N GLY A 12 8.91 19.27 40.43
CA GLY A 12 9.83 18.80 39.39
C GLY A 12 9.81 17.27 39.24
N LEU A 13 9.77 16.55 40.36
CA LEU A 13 9.68 15.09 40.36
C LEU A 13 8.34 14.60 39.79
N CYS A 14 7.22 15.26 40.10
CA CYS A 14 5.91 14.96 39.52
C CYS A 14 5.88 15.19 38.00
N LEU A 15 6.50 16.26 37.51
CA LEU A 15 6.57 16.54 36.07
C LEU A 15 7.43 15.49 35.33
N LEU A 16 8.57 15.09 35.91
CA LEU A 16 9.42 14.03 35.38
C LEU A 16 8.74 12.66 35.40
N ALA A 17 8.01 12.32 36.48
CA ALA A 17 7.25 11.08 36.56
C ALA A 17 6.11 11.03 35.53
N SER A 18 5.47 12.17 35.28
CA SER A 18 4.39 12.27 34.29
C SER A 18 4.91 12.05 32.87
N SER A 19 6.06 12.63 32.50
CA SER A 19 6.64 12.45 31.16
C SER A 19 7.13 11.02 30.91
N LEU A 20 7.68 10.35 31.93
CA LEU A 20 8.04 8.93 31.86
C LEU A 20 6.82 8.02 31.67
N ALA A 21 5.71 8.31 32.37
CA ALA A 21 4.46 7.56 32.21
C ALA A 21 3.82 7.75 30.82
N LEU A 22 3.93 8.94 30.21
CA LEU A 22 3.45 9.17 28.85
C LEU A 22 4.30 8.48 27.77
N ALA A 23 5.60 8.28 28.01
CA ALA A 23 6.48 7.59 27.05
C ALA A 23 6.15 6.09 26.93
N ASP A 24 5.72 5.45 28.03
CA ASP A 24 5.37 4.03 28.06
C ASP A 24 4.05 3.73 27.33
N ILE A 25 3.10 4.66 27.34
CA ILE A 25 1.80 4.48 26.65
C ILE A 25 1.94 4.48 25.12
N GLN A 26 2.98 5.11 24.57
CA GLN A 26 3.17 5.19 23.12
C GLN A 26 3.73 3.92 22.47
N THR A 27 4.27 2.98 23.24
CA THR A 27 4.95 1.79 22.71
C THR A 27 4.03 0.57 22.57
N HIS A 28 2.81 0.59 23.15
CA HIS A 28 1.92 -0.58 23.16
C HIS A 28 0.79 -0.59 22.11
N SER A 29 0.69 0.43 21.22
CA SER A 29 -0.35 0.41 20.17
C SER A 29 0.03 1.20 18.91
N ARG A 30 1.17 0.84 18.32
CA ARG A 30 1.33 0.93 16.86
C ARG A 30 1.71 -0.47 16.43
N GLY A 31 0.96 -1.04 15.48
CA GLY A 31 1.20 -2.39 14.98
C GLY A 31 2.66 -2.62 14.62
N THR A 32 3.05 -3.89 14.46
CA THR A 32 4.43 -4.22 14.06
C THR A 32 4.83 -3.41 12.83
N GLN A 33 6.12 -3.12 12.66
CA GLN A 33 6.59 -2.41 11.46
C GLN A 33 6.14 -3.09 10.14
N ALA A 34 5.97 -4.42 10.16
CA ALA A 34 5.42 -5.17 9.03
C ALA A 34 3.94 -4.84 8.80
N GLU A 35 3.11 -4.81 9.85
CA GLU A 35 1.70 -4.39 9.80
C GLU A 35 1.54 -2.97 9.24
N VAL A 36 2.40 -2.05 9.68
CA VAL A 36 2.41 -0.67 9.16
C VAL A 36 2.72 -0.65 7.65
N ARG A 37 3.67 -1.47 7.18
CA ARG A 37 4.04 -1.51 5.76
C ARG A 37 2.94 -2.10 4.89
N VAL A 38 2.31 -3.21 5.28
CA VAL A 38 1.20 -3.80 4.51
C VAL A 38 0.03 -2.82 4.41
N GLU A 39 -0.25 -2.07 5.47
CA GLU A 39 -1.32 -1.08 5.47
C GLU A 39 -0.99 0.14 4.62
N HIS A 40 0.26 0.61 4.67
CA HIS A 40 0.70 1.70 3.81
C HIS A 40 0.66 1.31 2.33
N VAL A 41 1.00 0.07 1.98
CA VAL A 41 0.87 -0.47 0.62
C VAL A 41 -0.60 -0.50 0.20
N ARG A 42 -1.50 -0.96 1.08
CA ARG A 42 -2.95 -0.93 0.82
C ARG A 42 -3.45 0.47 0.49
N GLN A 43 -3.08 1.46 1.29
CA GLN A 43 -3.49 2.85 1.06
C GLN A 43 -2.88 3.41 -0.23
N THR A 44 -1.59 3.18 -0.47
CA THR A 44 -0.90 3.63 -1.67
C THR A 44 -1.55 3.09 -2.94
N VAL A 45 -1.94 1.81 -2.95
CA VAL A 45 -2.66 1.21 -4.09
C VAL A 45 -4.00 1.92 -4.30
N LEU A 46 -4.80 2.11 -3.25
CA LEU A 46 -6.07 2.84 -3.37
C LEU A 46 -5.91 4.27 -3.90
N ASP A 47 -4.86 4.96 -3.46
CA ASP A 47 -4.55 6.31 -3.91
C ASP A 47 -4.18 6.32 -5.40
N ILE A 48 -3.31 5.42 -5.85
CA ILE A 48 -2.96 5.28 -7.27
C ILE A 48 -4.22 5.01 -8.11
N LEU A 49 -5.08 4.09 -7.66
CA LEU A 49 -6.32 3.75 -8.34
C LEU A 49 -7.31 4.93 -8.43
N SER A 50 -7.17 5.94 -7.56
CA SER A 50 -8.00 7.15 -7.60
C SER A 50 -7.61 8.12 -8.72
N TYR A 51 -6.35 8.06 -9.17
CA TYR A 51 -5.81 8.91 -10.25
C TYR A 51 -5.89 8.26 -11.63
N THR A 52 -5.96 6.93 -11.70
CA THR A 52 -6.14 6.23 -12.97
C THR A 52 -7.50 6.56 -13.59
N ARG A 53 -7.53 6.73 -14.91
CA ARG A 53 -8.75 6.94 -15.71
C ARG A 53 -8.79 5.87 -16.77
N TRP A 54 -9.84 5.05 -16.76
CA TRP A 54 -10.03 4.03 -17.78
C TRP A 54 -10.79 4.62 -18.96
N PRO A 55 -10.49 4.25 -20.21
CA PRO A 55 -11.28 4.67 -21.37
C PRO A 55 -12.76 4.28 -21.24
N VAL A 56 -13.00 3.10 -20.68
CA VAL A 56 -14.33 2.62 -20.27
C VAL A 56 -14.21 2.17 -18.82
N GLU A 57 -14.89 2.86 -17.92
CA GLU A 57 -14.81 2.56 -16.49
C GLU A 57 -15.55 1.25 -16.17
N PRO A 58 -14.87 0.23 -15.61
CA PRO A 58 -15.52 -1.00 -15.24
C PRO A 58 -16.43 -0.77 -14.01
N PRO A 59 -17.60 -1.45 -13.93
CA PRO A 59 -18.52 -1.32 -12.80
C PRO A 59 -17.93 -1.85 -11.47
N THR A 60 -17.03 -2.82 -11.57
CA THR A 60 -16.23 -3.36 -10.47
C THR A 60 -14.79 -3.43 -10.95
N MET A 61 -13.86 -2.92 -10.16
CA MET A 61 -12.44 -2.97 -10.48
C MET A 61 -11.83 -4.30 -10.03
N ARG A 62 -11.19 -5.02 -10.94
CA ARG A 62 -10.56 -6.31 -10.68
C ARG A 62 -9.05 -6.13 -10.52
N LEU A 63 -8.58 -6.18 -9.27
CA LEU A 63 -7.17 -6.11 -8.91
C LEU A 63 -6.61 -7.54 -8.78
N CYS A 64 -5.60 -7.85 -9.58
CA CYS A 64 -4.94 -9.15 -9.55
C CYS A 64 -3.55 -9.06 -8.94
N VAL A 65 -3.25 -9.94 -7.99
CA VAL A 65 -1.93 -10.08 -7.38
C VAL A 65 -1.19 -11.24 -8.06
N LEU A 66 -0.05 -10.96 -8.69
CA LEU A 66 0.74 -11.94 -9.43
C LEU A 66 2.11 -12.17 -8.78
N GLY A 67 2.51 -13.42 -8.64
CA GLY A 67 3.81 -13.81 -8.10
C GLY A 67 3.94 -13.67 -6.57
N PRO A 68 5.13 -13.98 -6.02
CA PRO A 68 5.48 -13.82 -4.60
C PRO A 68 5.48 -12.35 -4.17
N THR A 69 4.81 -12.04 -3.07
CA THR A 69 4.63 -10.66 -2.60
C THR A 69 4.85 -10.56 -1.10
N GLU A 70 5.67 -9.61 -0.66
CA GLU A 70 5.94 -9.39 0.78
C GLU A 70 4.83 -8.56 1.46
N TYR A 71 4.21 -7.62 0.73
CA TYR A 71 3.33 -6.59 1.33
C TYR A 71 1.89 -6.56 0.78
N ALA A 72 1.45 -7.61 0.09
CA ALA A 72 0.16 -7.60 -0.62
C ALA A 72 -1.03 -8.10 0.22
N ASP A 73 -0.80 -8.64 1.43
CA ASP A 73 -1.86 -9.32 2.19
C ASP A 73 -3.04 -8.39 2.48
N ASN A 74 -2.77 -7.15 2.87
CA ASN A 74 -3.82 -6.17 3.12
C ASN A 74 -4.56 -5.71 1.86
N LEU A 75 -4.06 -6.00 0.65
CA LEU A 75 -4.80 -5.74 -0.59
C LEU A 75 -6.08 -6.59 -0.65
N PHE A 76 -6.06 -7.81 -0.12
CA PHE A 76 -7.24 -8.69 -0.12
C PHE A 76 -8.37 -8.21 0.81
N HIS A 77 -8.10 -7.23 1.67
CA HIS A 77 -9.11 -6.56 2.49
C HIS A 77 -9.76 -5.36 1.79
N ILE A 78 -9.30 -4.98 0.59
CA ILE A 78 -9.92 -3.92 -0.20
C ILE A 78 -11.23 -4.44 -0.79
N SER A 79 -12.33 -3.75 -0.49
CA SER A 79 -13.66 -4.03 -1.06
C SER A 79 -14.21 -2.87 -1.89
N GLN A 80 -13.70 -1.65 -1.68
CA GLN A 80 -14.23 -0.43 -2.30
C GLN A 80 -13.18 0.69 -2.36
N GLN A 81 -13.27 1.55 -3.38
CA GLN A 81 -12.54 2.82 -3.46
C GLN A 81 -13.32 3.95 -2.76
N ALA A 82 -12.64 5.07 -2.50
CA ALA A 82 -13.25 6.26 -1.88
C ALA A 82 -14.45 6.84 -2.67
N ASN A 83 -14.49 6.65 -3.99
CA ASN A 83 -15.61 7.07 -4.85
C ASN A 83 -16.79 6.08 -4.83
N GLY A 84 -16.75 5.04 -4.00
CA GLY A 84 -17.79 4.02 -3.91
C GLY A 84 -17.69 2.88 -4.93
N ARG A 85 -16.71 2.90 -5.85
CA ARG A 85 -16.54 1.79 -6.80
C ARG A 85 -16.04 0.54 -6.09
N ARG A 86 -16.70 -0.61 -6.33
CA ARG A 86 -16.31 -1.90 -5.78
C ARG A 86 -14.96 -2.35 -6.35
N VAL A 87 -14.17 -3.00 -5.51
CA VAL A 87 -12.90 -3.62 -5.89
C VAL A 87 -12.97 -5.10 -5.51
N THR A 88 -12.58 -5.97 -6.42
CA THR A 88 -12.37 -7.40 -6.16
C THR A 88 -10.90 -7.71 -6.30
N VAL A 89 -10.33 -8.41 -5.31
CA VAL A 89 -8.91 -8.76 -5.29
C VAL A 89 -8.75 -10.26 -5.40
N SER A 90 -7.87 -10.72 -6.29
CA SER A 90 -7.66 -12.14 -6.55
C SER A 90 -6.20 -12.44 -6.85
N ARG A 91 -5.74 -13.64 -6.46
CA ARG A 91 -4.38 -14.10 -6.74
C ARG A 91 -4.38 -14.96 -8.00
N TYR A 92 -3.42 -14.74 -8.88
CA TYR A 92 -3.23 -15.53 -10.09
C TYR A 92 -1.75 -15.90 -10.25
N ASN A 93 -1.49 -16.96 -11.01
CA ASN A 93 -0.14 -17.27 -11.49
C ASN A 93 0.23 -16.33 -12.63
N VAL A 94 1.52 -15.99 -12.76
CA VAL A 94 2.03 -15.11 -13.85
C VAL A 94 1.74 -15.70 -15.25
N GLY A 95 1.68 -17.02 -15.34
CA GLY A 95 1.36 -17.76 -16.55
C GLY A 95 -0.13 -17.89 -16.88
N ASP A 96 -1.03 -17.47 -15.99
CA ASP A 96 -2.46 -17.81 -16.09
C ASP A 96 -3.12 -17.12 -17.32
N PRO A 97 -3.75 -17.89 -18.23
CA PRO A 97 -4.36 -17.35 -19.44
C PRO A 97 -5.58 -16.45 -19.17
N LEU A 98 -6.16 -16.48 -17.97
CA LEU A 98 -7.32 -15.67 -17.62
C LEU A 98 -6.96 -14.21 -17.32
N VAL A 99 -5.71 -13.92 -16.95
CA VAL A 99 -5.25 -12.59 -16.50
C VAL A 99 -5.63 -11.46 -17.46
N PRO A 100 -5.42 -11.55 -18.78
CA PRO A 100 -5.76 -10.46 -19.71
C PRO A 100 -7.26 -10.12 -19.80
N ASP A 101 -8.14 -11.06 -19.46
CA ASP A 101 -9.60 -10.90 -19.50
C ASP A 101 -10.20 -10.61 -18.13
N HIS A 102 -9.53 -11.02 -17.06
CA HIS A 102 -10.06 -11.01 -15.69
C HIS A 102 -9.49 -9.92 -14.78
N CYS A 103 -8.51 -9.16 -15.27
CA CYS A 103 -7.82 -8.14 -14.47
C CYS A 103 -7.89 -6.76 -15.13
N ASP A 104 -8.22 -5.74 -14.34
CA ASP A 104 -8.17 -4.34 -14.76
C ASP A 104 -6.90 -3.66 -14.24
N VAL A 105 -6.32 -4.21 -13.16
CA VAL A 105 -5.09 -3.75 -12.50
C VAL A 105 -4.26 -4.95 -12.07
N LEU A 106 -2.94 -4.86 -12.22
CA LEU A 106 -2.00 -5.88 -11.76
C LEU A 106 -1.09 -5.33 -10.66
N TYR A 107 -1.05 -6.01 -9.52
CA TYR A 107 0.00 -5.87 -8.52
C TYR A 107 1.02 -6.99 -8.74
N LEU A 108 2.22 -6.63 -9.19
CA LEU A 108 3.28 -7.58 -9.51
C LEU A 108 4.22 -7.75 -8.31
N GLY A 109 4.42 -9.00 -7.91
CA GLY A 109 5.44 -9.42 -6.97
C GLY A 109 6.81 -9.61 -7.62
N ASP A 110 7.65 -10.39 -6.95
CA ASP A 110 8.99 -10.73 -7.45
C ASP A 110 8.90 -11.79 -8.56
N ILE A 111 9.11 -11.38 -9.80
CA ILE A 111 9.01 -12.25 -10.99
C ILE A 111 10.24 -12.08 -11.87
N GLY A 112 10.65 -13.16 -12.53
CA GLY A 112 11.82 -13.13 -13.41
C GLY A 112 11.62 -12.23 -14.63
N GLU A 113 12.71 -11.71 -15.19
CA GLU A 113 12.65 -10.82 -16.35
C GLU A 113 11.94 -11.46 -17.55
N ALA A 114 12.23 -12.73 -17.85
CA ALA A 114 11.59 -13.47 -18.93
C ALA A 114 10.07 -13.61 -18.72
N GLU A 115 9.64 -13.98 -17.51
CA GLU A 115 8.21 -14.10 -17.17
C GLU A 115 7.50 -12.75 -17.27
N ARG A 116 8.16 -11.68 -16.83
CA ARG A 116 7.66 -10.31 -16.92
C ARG A 116 7.46 -9.89 -18.37
N LEU A 117 8.44 -10.13 -19.24
CA LEU A 117 8.34 -9.83 -20.68
C LEU A 117 7.19 -10.59 -21.33
N ILE A 118 7.07 -11.89 -21.04
CA ILE A 118 6.00 -12.74 -21.57
C ILE A 118 4.64 -12.30 -21.03
N LEU A 119 4.54 -11.89 -19.76
CA LEU A 119 3.31 -11.32 -19.18
C LEU A 119 2.90 -10.05 -19.94
N PHE A 120 3.78 -9.04 -20.04
CA PHE A 120 3.45 -7.79 -20.71
C PHE A 120 3.15 -7.94 -22.20
N ALA A 121 3.79 -8.90 -22.88
CA ALA A 121 3.46 -9.21 -24.28
C ALA A 121 2.04 -9.78 -24.46
N ARG A 122 1.49 -10.43 -23.43
CA ARG A 122 0.13 -11.01 -23.43
C ARG A 122 -0.95 -10.03 -22.99
N LEU A 123 -0.58 -9.03 -22.18
CA LEU A 123 -1.52 -8.00 -21.78
C LEU A 123 -1.91 -7.20 -23.02
N ARG A 124 -3.19 -7.27 -23.39
CA ARG A 124 -3.73 -6.43 -24.47
C ARG A 124 -3.40 -4.99 -24.11
N VAL A 125 -2.67 -4.34 -25.01
CA VAL A 125 -2.30 -2.94 -24.87
C VAL A 125 -3.58 -2.15 -24.64
N MET A 126 -3.83 -1.73 -23.39
CA MET A 126 -4.79 -0.68 -23.10
C MET A 126 -4.35 0.51 -23.96
N PRO A 127 -5.16 1.01 -24.90
CA PRO A 127 -4.70 2.02 -25.84
C PRO A 127 -4.62 3.36 -25.12
N CYS A 128 -3.49 3.63 -24.49
CA CYS A 128 -3.08 4.97 -24.07
C CYS A 128 -1.61 5.15 -24.43
N SER A 129 -1.38 5.87 -25.54
CA SER A 129 -0.19 6.67 -25.86
C SER A 129 1.15 6.22 -25.25
N ALA A 130 2.04 5.67 -26.09
CA ALA A 130 3.47 5.60 -25.81
C ALA A 130 4.02 7.00 -25.48
N LEU A 131 4.13 7.33 -24.20
CA LEU A 131 5.00 8.41 -23.71
C LEU A 131 6.41 7.83 -23.62
N ALA A 132 7.09 7.78 -24.77
CA ALA A 132 8.52 7.53 -24.84
C ALA A 132 9.26 8.71 -24.18
N ASN A 133 9.97 8.46 -23.08
CA ASN A 133 10.85 9.46 -22.47
C ASN A 133 12.05 9.70 -23.40
N ARG A 134 12.23 10.94 -23.85
CA ARG A 134 13.25 11.39 -24.81
C ARG A 134 14.63 11.55 -24.14
N ARG A 135 15.08 10.59 -23.32
CA ARG A 135 16.41 10.56 -22.65
C ARG A 135 17.29 9.38 -23.07
N ALA A 136 17.13 8.90 -24.30
CA ALA A 136 18.01 7.90 -24.91
C ALA A 136 18.76 8.44 -26.15
N LEU A 137 18.93 9.76 -26.25
CA LEU A 137 19.68 10.44 -27.31
C LEU A 137 20.45 11.64 -26.72
N GLN A 138 21.26 11.39 -25.70
CA GLN A 138 22.47 12.15 -25.39
C GLN A 138 23.50 11.18 -24.81
#